data_AF-A0A2E1PAJ9-F1
#
_entry.id   AF-A0A2E1PAJ9-F1
#
_cell.length_a   1.000
_cell.length_b   1.000
_cell.length_c   1.000
_cell.angle_alpha   90.00
_cell.angle_beta   90.00
_cell.angle_gamma   90.00
#
_symmetry.space_group_name_H-M   'P 1'
#
loop_
_entity.id
_entity.type
_entity.pdbx_description
1 polymer ?
#
loop_
_entity_poly.entity_id
_entity_poly.type
_entity_poly.pdbx_seq_one_letter_code
_entity_poly.pdbx_strand_id
1 'polypeptide(L)'
;MYLNGAEAAFESGNAAQAKAMINNLRARVGMPAKNTITLDLIKNERFVELYAENHRYWDLRTWKDAVSELHLVTKFGSKWTRRKSDGKYKASKWKWNFSQNTPFLEKMYWLPYGTNRLAQNPNLVENPGY
;
A
#
# COMPACT_ATOMS: atom_id res chain seq x y z
N MET A 1 -16.61 -3.31 9.56
CA MET A 1 -15.63 -2.32 10.08
C MET A 1 -14.54 -3.02 10.91
N TYR A 2 -13.83 -4.02 10.36
CA TYR A 2 -12.84 -4.80 11.11
C TYR A 2 -11.42 -4.24 11.02
N LEU A 3 -10.99 -3.78 9.85
CA LEU A 3 -9.61 -3.35 9.61
C LEU A 3 -9.24 -2.06 10.36
N ASN A 4 -10.08 -1.02 10.28
CA ASN A 4 -9.86 0.22 11.03
C ASN A 4 -9.84 -0.04 12.55
N GLY A 5 -10.75 -0.88 13.03
CA GLY A 5 -10.82 -1.25 14.45
C GLY A 5 -9.60 -2.07 14.90
N ALA A 6 -9.10 -2.97 14.04
CA ALA A 6 -7.93 -3.78 14.35
C ALA A 6 -6.65 -2.93 14.46
N GLU A 7 -6.45 -2.01 13.51
CA GLU A 7 -5.33 -1.07 13.54
C GLU A 7 -5.39 -0.16 14.77
N ALA A 8 -6.53 0.48 15.03
CA ALA A 8 -6.70 1.34 16.21
C ALA A 8 -6.50 0.57 17.53
N ALA A 9 -7.03 -0.65 17.64
CA ALA A 9 -6.85 -1.49 18.82
C ALA A 9 -5.38 -1.88 19.01
N PHE A 10 -4.65 -2.19 17.93
CA PHE A 10 -3.23 -2.53 18.00
C PHE A 10 -2.39 -1.34 18.48
N GLU A 11 -2.59 -0.16 17.88
CA GLU A 11 -1.87 1.07 18.24
C GLU A 11 -2.23 1.56 19.65
N SER A 12 -3.42 1.25 20.14
CA SER A 12 -3.84 1.53 21.53
C SER A 12 -3.33 0.49 22.54
N GLY A 13 -2.49 -0.46 22.12
CA GLY A 13 -1.93 -1.50 22.98
C GLY A 13 -2.84 -2.72 23.23
N ASN A 14 -4.03 -2.78 22.63
CA ASN A 14 -4.95 -3.91 22.75
C ASN A 14 -4.76 -4.93 21.61
N ALA A 15 -3.62 -5.61 21.64
CA ALA A 15 -3.26 -6.64 20.65
C ALA A 15 -4.25 -7.83 20.62
N ALA A 16 -4.89 -8.15 21.75
CA ALA A 16 -5.87 -9.24 21.81
C ALA A 16 -7.12 -8.93 20.96
N GLN A 17 -7.65 -7.70 21.08
CA GLN A 17 -8.78 -7.24 20.28
C GLN A 17 -8.41 -7.12 18.80
N ALA A 18 -7.24 -6.56 18.48
CA ALA A 18 -6.75 -6.47 17.10
C ALA A 18 -6.67 -7.85 16.44
N LYS A 19 -6.08 -8.83 17.14
CA LYS A 19 -5.98 -10.22 16.69
C LYS A 19 -7.36 -10.85 16.44
N ALA A 20 -8.31 -10.64 17.35
CA ALA A 20 -9.67 -11.17 17.19
C ALA A 20 -10.35 -10.61 15.93
N MET A 21 -10.24 -9.30 15.69
CA MET A 21 -10.82 -8.65 14.50
C MET A 21 -10.20 -9.16 13.19
N ILE A 22 -8.87 -9.32 13.14
CA ILE A 22 -8.17 -9.86 11.96
C ILE A 22 -8.53 -11.32 11.72
N ASN A 23 -8.59 -12.14 12.76
CA ASN A 23 -8.95 -13.55 12.61
C ASN A 23 -10.41 -13.73 12.19
N ASN A 24 -11.32 -12.86 12.63
CA ASN A 24 -12.70 -12.85 12.13
C ASN A 24 -12.76 -12.55 10.63
N LEU A 25 -11.99 -11.57 10.15
CA LEU A 25 -11.89 -11.26 8.72
C LEU A 25 -11.35 -12.46 7.92
N ARG A 26 -10.26 -13.06 8.40
CA ARG A 26 -9.61 -14.21 7.76
C ARG A 26 -10.52 -15.45 7.71
N ALA A 27 -11.29 -15.70 8.78
CA ALA A 27 -12.22 -16.82 8.83
C ALA A 27 -13.33 -16.72 7.78
N ARG A 28 -13.80 -15.50 7.43
CA ARG A 28 -14.82 -15.28 6.39
C ARG A 28 -14.41 -15.87 5.03
N VAL A 29 -13.12 -15.90 4.74
CA VAL A 29 -12.55 -16.41 3.47
C VAL A 29 -11.79 -17.74 3.65
N GLY A 30 -11.97 -18.43 4.78
CA GLY A 30 -11.33 -19.72 5.04
C GLY A 30 -9.81 -19.66 5.26
N MET A 31 -9.26 -18.48 5.56
CA MET A 31 -7.83 -18.32 5.81
C MET A 31 -7.49 -18.70 7.27
N PRO A 32 -6.32 -19.32 7.52
CA PRO A 32 -5.94 -19.79 8.85
C PRO A 32 -5.78 -18.62 9.83
N ALA A 33 -6.13 -18.82 11.09
CA ALA A 33 -5.93 -17.82 12.13
C ALA A 33 -4.44 -17.48 12.34
N LYS A 34 -4.16 -16.25 12.75
CA LYS A 34 -2.84 -15.76 13.15
C LYS A 34 -2.71 -15.80 14.67
N ASN A 35 -1.58 -16.29 15.15
CA ASN A 35 -1.29 -16.43 16.58
C ASN A 35 -0.73 -15.12 17.17
N THR A 36 0.17 -14.48 16.42
CA THR A 36 0.79 -13.20 16.74
C THR A 36 0.26 -12.13 15.79
N ILE A 37 0.03 -10.93 16.31
CA ILE A 37 -0.38 -9.78 15.53
C ILE A 37 0.74 -8.73 15.56
N THR A 38 1.01 -8.14 14.41
CA THR A 38 1.95 -7.02 14.23
C THR A 38 1.29 -5.99 13.33
N LEU A 39 1.76 -4.74 13.39
CA LEU A 39 1.25 -3.70 12.50
C LEU A 39 1.42 -4.08 11.02
N ASP A 40 2.58 -4.62 10.63
CA ASP A 40 2.82 -5.06 9.24
C ASP A 40 1.83 -6.12 8.77
N LEU A 41 1.44 -7.03 9.67
CA LEU A 41 0.41 -8.02 9.37
C LEU A 41 -0.94 -7.35 9.13
N ILE A 42 -1.34 -6.40 9.98
CA ILE A 42 -2.59 -5.63 9.81
C ILE A 42 -2.56 -4.84 8.49
N LYS A 43 -1.46 -4.14 8.20
CA LYS A 43 -1.24 -3.40 6.94
C LYS A 43 -1.36 -4.33 5.72
N ASN A 44 -0.81 -5.53 5.80
CA ASN A 44 -0.91 -6.52 4.73
C ASN A 44 -2.34 -7.06 4.55
N GLU A 45 -3.05 -7.40 5.63
CA GLU A 45 -4.46 -7.83 5.54
C GLU A 45 -5.32 -6.73 4.93
N ARG A 46 -5.09 -5.47 5.30
CA ARG A 46 -5.79 -4.33 4.71
C ARG A 46 -5.52 -4.19 3.21
N PHE A 47 -4.26 -4.36 2.79
CA PHE A 47 -3.91 -4.32 1.37
C PHE A 47 -4.58 -5.45 0.56
N VAL A 48 -4.62 -6.67 1.10
CA VAL A 48 -5.24 -7.82 0.43
C VAL A 48 -6.75 -7.67 0.37
N GLU A 49 -7.39 -7.31 1.49
CA GLU A 49 -8.84 -7.20 1.59
C GLU A 49 -9.41 -6.08 0.72
N LEU A 50 -8.73 -4.92 0.67
CA LEU A 50 -9.19 -3.72 -0.04
C LEU A 50 -8.42 -3.50 -1.36
N TYR A 51 -7.92 -4.58 -1.96
CA TYR A 51 -7.15 -4.50 -3.19
C TYR A 51 -8.01 -3.91 -4.31
N ALA A 52 -7.45 -2.95 -5.05
CA ALA A 52 -8.14 -2.22 -6.13
C ALA A 52 -9.37 -1.37 -5.69
N GLU A 53 -9.54 -1.10 -4.39
CA GLU A 53 -10.63 -0.25 -3.87
C GLU A 53 -10.16 1.18 -3.52
N ASN A 54 -9.06 1.66 -4.13
CA ASN A 54 -8.53 3.01 -3.92
C ASN A 54 -8.04 3.32 -2.48
N HIS A 55 -7.73 2.29 -1.67
CA HIS A 55 -7.21 2.47 -0.31
C HIS A 55 -5.67 2.60 -0.25
N ARG A 56 -4.95 1.76 -1.01
CA ARG A 56 -3.48 1.62 -0.87
C ARG A 56 -2.71 2.94 -1.04
N TYR A 57 -3.20 3.84 -1.88
CA TYR A 57 -2.57 5.16 -2.08
C TYR A 57 -2.58 5.99 -0.79
N TRP A 58 -3.71 6.04 -0.10
CA TRP A 58 -3.88 6.79 1.13
C TRP A 58 -3.25 6.08 2.32
N ASP A 59 -3.40 4.76 2.40
CA ASP A 59 -2.83 3.96 3.49
C ASP A 59 -1.30 4.15 3.58
N LEU A 60 -0.59 4.05 2.45
CA LEU A 60 0.87 4.28 2.39
C LEU A 60 1.26 5.71 2.81
N ARG A 61 0.42 6.70 2.50
CA ARG A 61 0.65 8.10 2.87
C ARG A 61 0.46 8.32 4.37
N THR A 62 -0.62 7.78 4.94
CA THR A 62 -0.95 7.91 6.36
C THR A 62 0.11 7.23 7.24
N TRP A 63 0.60 6.07 6.84
CA TRP A 63 1.64 5.35 7.57
C TRP A 63 3.07 5.87 7.30
N LYS A 64 3.23 6.80 6.36
CA LYS A 64 4.55 7.24 5.87
C LYS A 64 5.44 6.13 5.32
N ASP A 65 4.83 5.11 4.73
CA ASP A 65 5.53 4.00 4.07
C ASP A 65 5.72 4.24 2.56
N ALA A 66 5.08 5.27 1.99
CA ALA A 66 5.09 5.49 0.55
C ALA A 66 6.50 5.66 -0.04
N VAL A 67 7.44 6.29 0.68
CA VAL A 67 8.83 6.41 0.22
C VAL A 67 9.50 5.04 0.17
N SER A 68 9.43 4.25 1.23
CA SER A 68 10.06 2.92 1.28
C SER A 68 9.42 1.93 0.30
N GLU A 69 8.12 2.06 0.04
CA GLU A 69 7.35 1.14 -0.80
C GLU A 69 7.29 1.54 -2.27
N LEU A 70 7.35 2.83 -2.61
CA LEU A 70 7.12 3.31 -3.99
C LEU A 70 8.35 3.95 -4.63
N HIS A 71 9.18 4.67 -3.86
CA HIS A 71 10.25 5.50 -4.42
C HIS A 71 11.31 4.65 -5.13
N LEU A 72 11.26 4.61 -6.47
CA LEU A 72 12.19 3.85 -7.31
C LEU A 72 12.31 2.36 -6.92
N VAL A 73 11.29 1.84 -6.23
CA VAL A 73 11.26 0.44 -5.79
C VAL A 73 10.97 -0.44 -7.00
N THR A 74 11.88 -1.36 -7.28
CA THR A 74 11.73 -2.28 -8.42
C THR A 74 10.50 -3.16 -8.26
N LYS A 75 9.58 -3.10 -9.23
CA LYS A 75 8.41 -3.98 -9.31
C LYS A 75 8.67 -5.09 -10.31
N PHE A 76 8.07 -6.23 -10.02
CA PHE A 76 8.19 -7.43 -10.82
C PHE A 76 6.82 -7.91 -11.25
N GLY A 77 6.78 -8.54 -12.41
CA GLY A 77 5.63 -9.30 -12.87
C GLY A 77 6.08 -10.60 -13.51
N SER A 78 5.13 -11.28 -14.14
CA SER A 78 5.37 -12.51 -14.87
C SER A 78 5.42 -12.21 -16.37
N LYS A 79 6.50 -12.62 -17.03
CA LYS A 79 6.57 -12.67 -18.50
C LYS A 79 6.38 -14.10 -18.93
N TRP A 80 5.40 -14.32 -19.80
CA TRP A 80 5.09 -15.62 -20.36
C TRP A 80 5.67 -15.70 -21.78
N THR A 81 6.47 -16.73 -22.03
CA THR A 81 7.02 -17.00 -23.37
C THR A 81 6.58 -18.37 -23.84
N ARG A 82 6.16 -18.46 -25.09
CA ARG A 82 5.77 -19.73 -25.72
C ARG A 82 7.01 -20.40 -26.31
N ARG A 83 7.27 -21.64 -25.95
CA ARG A 83 8.36 -22.44 -26.52
C ARG A 83 7.95 -22.96 -27.90
N LYS A 84 8.81 -22.74 -28.89
CA LYS A 84 8.58 -23.22 -30.27
C LYS A 84 8.63 -24.74 -30.39
N SER A 85 9.41 -25.41 -29.54
CA SER A 85 9.65 -26.85 -29.60
C SER A 85 8.41 -27.70 -29.28
N ASP A 86 7.61 -27.29 -28.29
CA ASP A 86 6.49 -28.08 -27.78
C ASP A 86 5.22 -27.26 -27.54
N GLY A 87 5.21 -25.99 -27.96
CA GLY A 87 4.08 -25.08 -27.82
C GLY A 87 3.74 -24.68 -26.37
N LYS A 88 4.48 -25.17 -25.36
CA LYS A 88 4.21 -24.90 -23.94
C LYS A 88 4.68 -23.51 -23.54
N TYR A 89 4.02 -22.94 -22.52
CA TYR A 89 4.40 -21.65 -21.95
C TYR A 89 5.41 -21.81 -20.81
N LYS A 90 6.35 -20.89 -20.72
CA LYS A 90 7.27 -20.73 -19.60
C LYS A 90 7.05 -19.34 -18.98
N ALA A 91 6.81 -19.31 -17.68
CA ALA A 91 6.84 -18.06 -16.91
C ALA A 91 8.27 -17.74 -16.49
N SER A 92 8.64 -16.47 -16.58
CA SER A 92 9.84 -15.94 -15.94
C SER A 92 9.52 -14.67 -15.18
N LYS A 93 10.29 -14.42 -14.11
CA LYS A 93 10.24 -13.16 -13.38
C LYS A 93 10.73 -12.05 -14.32
N TRP A 94 9.90 -11.04 -14.53
CA TRP A 94 10.21 -9.90 -15.39
C TRP A 94 10.24 -8.62 -14.56
N LYS A 95 11.37 -7.91 -14.63
CA LYS A 95 11.52 -6.57 -14.05
C LYS A 95 10.72 -5.60 -14.92
N TRP A 96 9.72 -4.96 -14.33
CA TRP A 96 8.94 -3.94 -15.02
C TRP A 96 9.76 -2.66 -15.18
N ASN A 97 9.90 -2.17 -16.40
CA ASN A 97 10.66 -0.95 -16.69
C ASN A 97 9.99 0.31 -16.11
N PHE A 98 8.67 0.29 -15.91
CA PHE A 98 7.93 1.39 -15.28
C PHE A 98 8.43 1.72 -13.87
N SER A 99 8.90 0.71 -13.14
CA SER A 99 9.42 0.84 -11.77
C SER A 99 10.65 1.73 -11.63
N GLN A 100 11.35 2.03 -12.74
CA GLN A 100 12.52 2.89 -12.74
C GLN A 100 12.13 4.38 -12.79
N ASN A 101 10.87 4.69 -13.10
CA ASN A 101 10.36 6.04 -13.31
C ASN A 101 9.15 6.36 -12.41
N THR A 102 9.03 5.69 -11.26
CA THR A 102 7.99 5.99 -10.25
C THR A 102 8.63 6.64 -9.02
N PRO A 103 9.00 7.94 -9.10
CA PRO A 103 9.50 8.64 -7.93
C PRO A 103 8.35 8.92 -6.95
N PHE A 104 8.58 8.64 -5.68
CA PHE A 104 7.78 9.17 -4.58
C PHE A 104 8.70 9.90 -3.61
N LEU A 105 8.69 11.24 -3.62
CA LEU A 105 9.55 12.05 -2.76
C LEU A 105 8.83 12.40 -1.46
N GLU A 106 9.56 12.72 -0.39
CA GLU A 106 8.98 13.14 0.89
C GLU A 106 7.93 14.25 0.76
N LYS A 107 8.18 15.26 -0.09
CA LYS A 107 7.19 16.31 -0.36
C LYS A 107 5.86 15.77 -0.88
N MET A 108 5.89 14.67 -1.62
CA MET A 108 4.72 14.03 -2.22
C MET A 108 3.82 13.34 -1.20
N TYR A 109 4.08 13.41 0.12
CA TYR A 109 3.03 13.13 1.11
C TYR A 109 1.90 14.17 1.08
N TRP A 110 2.21 15.39 0.64
CA TRP A 110 1.26 16.48 0.47
C TRP A 110 0.91 16.67 -1.01
N LEU A 111 -0.23 17.30 -1.28
CA LEU A 111 -0.61 17.73 -2.63
C LEU A 111 -0.34 19.23 -2.76
N PRO A 112 0.21 19.71 -3.90
CA PRO A 112 0.40 21.14 -4.09
C PRO A 112 -0.95 21.87 -4.18
N TYR A 113 -1.02 23.10 -3.67
CA TYR A 113 -2.15 24.00 -3.91
C TYR A 113 -2.07 24.64 -5.30
N GLY A 114 -0.86 24.89 -5.79
CA GLY A 114 -0.59 25.41 -7.13
C GLY A 114 -0.62 26.94 -7.21
N THR A 115 0.15 27.47 -8.18
CA THR A 115 0.46 28.90 -8.31
C THR A 115 -0.78 29.80 -8.42
N ASN A 116 -1.84 29.35 -9.10
CA ASN A 116 -3.07 30.13 -9.24
C ASN A 116 -3.76 30.37 -7.90
N ARG A 117 -3.78 29.38 -6.99
CA ARG A 117 -4.42 29.53 -5.67
C ARG A 117 -3.60 30.41 -4.76
N LEU A 118 -2.27 30.30 -4.83
CA LEU A 118 -1.34 31.16 -4.09
C LEU A 118 -1.46 32.63 -4.54
N ALA A 119 -1.59 32.87 -5.85
CA ALA A 119 -1.78 34.22 -6.39
C ALA A 119 -3.12 34.86 -5.96
N GLN A 120 -4.17 34.05 -5.77
CA GLN A 120 -5.48 34.52 -5.34
C GLN A 120 -5.54 34.90 -3.84
N ASN A 121 -4.69 34.30 -3.01
CA ASN A 121 -4.69 34.54 -1.57
C ASN A 121 -3.26 34.71 -1.03
N PRO A 122 -2.81 35.95 -0.79
CA PRO A 122 -1.47 36.24 -0.25
C PRO A 122 -1.17 35.60 1.11
N ASN A 123 -2.19 35.22 1.88
CA ASN A 123 -2.02 34.56 3.18
C ASN A 123 -1.90 33.03 3.07
N LEU A 124 -2.12 32.45 1.88
CA LEU A 124 -2.00 31.01 1.66
C LEU A 124 -0.53 30.65 1.47
N VAL A 125 -0.01 29.80 2.36
CA VAL A 125 1.35 29.24 2.26
C VAL A 125 1.27 27.85 1.63
N GLU A 126 2.19 27.57 0.71
CA GLU A 126 2.25 26.27 0.01
C GLU A 126 2.69 25.13 0.94
N ASN A 127 2.28 23.91 0.60
CA ASN A 127 2.71 22.72 1.31
C ASN A 127 4.23 22.50 1.18
N PRO A 128 4.88 21.90 2.20
CA PRO A 128 6.34 21.75 2.22
C PRO A 128 6.90 21.08 0.96
N GLY A 129 7.86 21.76 0.31
CA GLY A 129 8.60 21.26 -0.85
C GLY A 129 7.95 21.50 -2.23
N TYR A 130 6.80 22.18 -2.26
CA TYR A 130 6.12 22.61 -3.49
C TYR A 130 6.27 24.11 -3.74
#